data_AF-A0A3D0XY70-F1
#
_entry.id   AF-A0A3D0XY70-F1
#
_cell.length_a   1.000
_cell.length_b   1.000
_cell.length_c   1.000
_cell.angle_alpha   90.00
_cell.angle_beta   90.00
_cell.angle_gamma   90.00
#
_symmetry.space_group_name_H-M   'P 1'
#
loop_
_entity.id
_entity.type
_entity.pdbx_description
1 polymer ?
#
loop_
_entity_poly.entity_id
_entity_poly.type
_entity_poly.pdbx_seq_one_letter_code
_entity_poly.pdbx_strand_id
1 'polypeptide(L)' 'MKNIEEMIRDINGTMTIEGMPLTEEDKVTLQKCITGKVSSDEMVKRLVKQLDRNNANRK' A
#
# COMPACT_ATOMS: atom_id res chain seq x y z
N MET A 1 14.20 -3.10 -16.83
CA MET A 1 13.17 -3.25 -15.77
C MET A 1 13.14 -1.93 -15.01
N LYS A 2 11.98 -1.29 -14.82
CA LYS A 2 11.92 -0.11 -13.94
C LYS A 2 12.41 -0.51 -12.55
N ASN A 3 13.23 0.32 -11.91
CA ASN A 3 13.62 0.08 -10.52
C ASN A 3 12.34 0.10 -9.67
N ILE A 4 12.21 -0.83 -8.71
CA ILE A 4 11.07 -0.89 -7.78
C ILE A 4 10.89 0.45 -7.06
N GLU A 5 11.99 1.12 -6.73
CA GLU A 5 11.99 2.44 -6.11
C GLU A 5 11.42 3.52 -7.02
N GLU A 6 11.71 3.47 -8.33
CA GLU A 6 11.12 4.38 -9.31
C GLU A 6 9.62 4.15 -9.44
N MET A 7 9.20 2.88 -9.44
CA MET A 7 7.78 2.52 -9.51
C MET A 7 7.01 3.03 -8.29
N ILE A 8 7.57 2.86 -7.08
CA ILE A 8 6.98 3.38 -5.84
C ILE A 8 6.98 4.93 -5.84
N ARG A 9 8.05 5.56 -6.36
CA ARG A 9 8.14 7.02 -6.48
C ARG A 9 7.08 7.58 -7.42
N ASP A 10 6.87 6.95 -8.58
CA ASP A 10 5.85 7.32 -9.56
C ASP A 10 4.44 7.26 -8.92
N ILE A 11 4.13 6.15 -8.25
CA ILE A 11 2.85 5.96 -7.55
C ILE A 11 2.68 7.03 -6.45
N ASN A 12 3.71 7.25 -5.62
CA ASN A 12 3.66 8.27 -4.57
C ASN A 12 3.47 9.68 -5.14
N GLY A 13 4.07 9.98 -6.28
CA GLY A 13 3.91 11.26 -6.97
C GLY A 13 2.45 11.51 -7.35
N THR A 14 1.80 10.54 -8.01
CA THR A 14 0.36 10.63 -8.33
C THR A 14 -0.50 10.75 -7.08
N MET A 15 -0.21 9.94 -6.06
CA MET A 15 -0.97 9.94 -4.81
C MET A 15 -0.83 11.28 -4.05
N THR A 16 0.35 11.91 -4.10
CA THR A 16 0.62 13.23 -3.52
C THR A 16 -0.15 14.34 -4.24
N ILE A 17 -0.26 14.28 -5.57
CA ILE A 17 -1.06 15.23 -6.37
C ILE A 17 -2.52 15.21 -5.93
N GLU A 18 -3.06 14.03 -5.60
CA GLU A 18 -4.41 13.85 -5.08
C GLU A 18 -4.55 14.15 -3.57
N GLY A 19 -3.50 14.68 -2.92
CA GLY A 19 -3.51 15.00 -1.48
C GLY A 19 -3.47 13.77 -0.56
N MET A 20 -3.09 12.60 -1.08
CA MET A 20 -3.06 11.33 -0.36
C MET A 20 -1.67 10.67 -0.45
N PRO A 21 -0.58 11.30 0.03
CA PRO A 21 0.76 10.74 -0.08
C PRO A 21 0.86 9.36 0.58
N LEU A 22 1.66 8.45 0.01
CA LEU A 22 1.87 7.13 0.57
C LEU A 22 2.63 7.23 1.90
N THR A 23 2.15 6.49 2.90
CA THR A 23 2.90 6.29 4.14
C THR A 23 4.08 5.33 3.92
N GLU A 24 5.01 5.29 4.87
CA GLU A 24 6.11 4.31 4.81
C GLU A 24 5.60 2.86 4.84
N GLU A 25 4.51 2.59 5.55
CA GLU A 25 3.87 1.27 5.57
C GLU A 25 3.29 0.90 4.19
N ASP A 26 2.69 1.86 3.49
CA ASP A 26 2.18 1.67 2.13
C ASP A 26 3.31 1.35 1.16
N LYS A 27 4.44 2.05 1.27
CA LYS A 27 5.64 1.81 0.43
C LYS A 27 6.19 0.40 0.64
N VAL A 28 6.31 -0.04 1.89
CA VAL A 28 6.73 -1.43 2.23
C VAL A 28 5.74 -2.45 1.69
N THR A 29 4.45 -2.15 1.76
CA THR A 29 3.38 -3.00 1.22
C THR A 29 3.48 -3.12 -0.30
N LEU A 30 3.63 -2.01 -1.01
CA LEU A 30 3.83 -1.99 -2.46
C LEU A 30 5.07 -2.77 -2.87
N GLN A 31 6.18 -2.61 -2.13
CA GLN A 31 7.40 -3.37 -2.40
C GLN A 31 7.17 -4.89 -2.32
N LYS A 32 6.42 -5.37 -1.31
CA LYS A 32 6.06 -6.79 -1.19
C LYS A 32 5.19 -7.27 -2.36
N CYS A 33 4.25 -6.45 -2.81
CA CYS A 33 3.38 -6.78 -3.94
C CYS A 33 4.15 -6.82 -5.26
N ILE A 34 4.99 -5.81 -5.55
CA ILE A 34 5.80 -5.71 -6.77
C ILE A 34 6.81 -6.85 -6.86
N THR A 35 7.39 -7.26 -5.73
CA THR A 35 8.34 -8.38 -5.67
C THR A 35 7.66 -9.76 -5.66
N GLY A 36 6.34 -9.83 -5.67
CA GLY A 36 5.59 -11.09 -5.64
C GLY A 36 5.64 -11.83 -4.30
N LYS A 37 6.16 -11.21 -3.23
CA LYS A 37 6.17 -11.79 -1.87
C LYS A 37 4.75 -11.97 -1.31
N VAL A 38 3.81 -11.14 -1.76
CA VAL A 38 2.38 -11.20 -1.43
C VAL A 38 1.61 -10.82 -2.70
N SER A 39 0.49 -11.48 -2.98
CA SER A 39 -0.38 -11.06 -4.08
C SER A 39 -1.21 -9.84 -3.70
N SER A 40 -1.57 -9.02 -4.69
CA SER A 40 -2.43 -7.85 -4.46
C SER A 40 -3.76 -8.23 -3.79
N ASP A 41 -4.39 -9.33 -4.22
CA ASP A 41 -5.65 -9.83 -3.65
C ASP A 41 -5.53 -10.19 -2.17
N GLU A 42 -4.43 -10.85 -1.80
CA GLU A 42 -4.18 -11.19 -0.40
C GLU A 42 -3.95 -9.92 0.42
N MET A 43 -3.22 -8.94 -0.12
CA MET A 43 -2.96 -7.69 0.57
C MET A 43 -4.25 -6.87 0.78
N VAL A 44 -5.11 -6.78 -0.23
CA VAL A 44 -6.44 -6.13 -0.11
C VAL A 44 -7.26 -6.79 1.00
N LYS A 45 -7.32 -8.13 1.05
CA LYS A 45 -8.02 -8.85 2.12
C LYS A 45 -7.46 -8.53 3.51
N ARG A 46 -6.14 -8.36 3.65
CA ARG A 46 -5.49 -7.99 4.91
C ARG A 46 -5.87 -6.57 5.33
N LEU A 47 -5.82 -5.61 4.41
CA LEU A 47 -6.15 -4.21 4.67
C LEU A 47 -7.62 -4.04 5.11
N VAL A 48 -8.56 -4.69 4.41
CA VAL A 48 -9.98 -4.66 4.80
C VAL A 48 -10.17 -5.19 6.22
N LYS A 49 -9.56 -6.35 6.55
CA LYS A 49 -9.63 -6.92 7.90
C LYS A 49 -9.04 -6.01 8.98
N GLN A 50 -7.97 -5.27 8.68
CA GLN A 50 -7.38 -4.32 9.62
C GLN A 50 -8.31 -3.13 9.86
N LEU A 51 -8.92 -2.58 8.80
CA LEU A 51 -9.89 -1.50 8.91
C LEU A 51 -11.12 -1.91 9.72
N ASP A 52 -11.66 -3.11 9.48
CA ASP A 52 -12.80 -3.65 10.23
C ASP A 52 -12.49 -3.76 11.73
N ARG A 53 -11.31 -4.29 12.08
CA ARG A 53 -10.84 -4.37 13.48
C ARG A 53 -10.67 -3.00 14.11
N ASN A 54 -10.03 -2.07 13.39
CA ASN A 54 -9.81 -0.71 13.88
C ASN A 54 -11.13 0.03 14.11
N ASN A 55 -12.14 -0.21 13.27
CA ASN A 55 -13.47 0.36 13.44
C ASN A 55 -14.24 -0.27 14.61
N ALA A 56 -14.06 -1.56 14.87
CA ALA A 56 -14.65 -2.24 16.03
C ALA A 56 -14.06 -1.73 17.35
N ASN A 57 -12.76 -1.46 17.40
CA ASN A 57 -12.06 -0.98 18.61
C ASN A 57 -12.31 0.51 18.94
N ARG A 58 -12.97 1.26 18.04
CA ARG A 58 -13.31 2.68 18.23
C ARG A 58 -14.74 2.89 18.75
N LYS A 59 -15.54 1.83 18.87
CA LYS A 59 -16.88 1.83 19.48
C LYS A 59 -16.80 1.44 20.94
#